data_AF-A0A328SGA7-F1
#
_entry.id   AF-A0A328SGA7-F1
#
_cell.length_a   1.000
_cell.length_b   1.000
_cell.length_c   1.000
_cell.angle_alpha   90.00
_cell.angle_beta   90.00
_cell.angle_gamma   90.00
#
_symmetry.space_group_name_H-M   'P 1'
#
loop_
_entity.id
_entity.type
_entity.pdbx_description
1 polymer ?
#
loop_
_entity_poly.entity_id
_entity_poly.type
_entity_poly.pdbx_seq_one_letter_code
_entity_poly.pdbx_strand_id
1 'polypeptide(L)'
;MDVFDRFIMGDTGAIEFNFDNRHFVERLAKYNISRSFIVDSVLYVEPLRYDFDGVNKYEVVFPAPSSKDYGEVRVIFACGGNRIDLLTIIPEGLTKRQKNRFASDEYKKVEKLKDKAYSRRKKLY
;
A
#
# COMPACT_ATOMS: atom_id res chain seq x y z
N MET A 1 18.46 -11.80 -13.47
CA MET A 1 16.99 -11.82 -13.45
C MET A 1 16.56 -11.33 -12.09
N ASP A 2 15.87 -10.20 -12.05
CA ASP A 2 15.39 -9.61 -10.80
C ASP A 2 14.26 -10.49 -10.22
N VAL A 3 14.02 -10.39 -8.91
CA VAL A 3 12.91 -11.11 -8.26
C VAL A 3 11.57 -10.66 -8.82
N PHE A 4 11.48 -9.40 -9.27
CA PHE A 4 10.30 -8.88 -9.95
C PHE A 4 10.06 -9.56 -11.31
N ASP A 5 11.10 -9.81 -12.09
CA ASP A 5 10.97 -10.54 -13.36
C ASP A 5 10.41 -11.95 -13.11
N ARG A 6 10.85 -12.61 -12.02
CA ARG A 6 10.35 -13.94 -11.63
C ARG A 6 8.88 -13.90 -11.27
N PHE A 7 8.48 -12.87 -10.53
CA PHE A 7 7.10 -12.61 -10.18
C PHE A 7 6.23 -12.45 -11.44
N ILE A 8 6.66 -11.65 -12.41
CA ILE A 8 5.93 -11.46 -13.68
C ILE A 8 5.88 -12.74 -14.52
N MET A 9 6.93 -13.57 -14.47
CA MET A 9 6.94 -14.89 -15.13
C MET A 9 6.08 -15.95 -14.41
N GLY A 10 5.44 -15.61 -13.29
CA GLY A 10 4.57 -16.50 -12.53
C GLY A 10 5.29 -17.44 -11.57
N ASP A 11 6.59 -17.26 -11.35
CA ASP A 11 7.36 -18.05 -10.37
C ASP A 11 7.22 -17.45 -8.96
N THR A 12 5.99 -17.46 -8.43
CA THR A 12 5.69 -16.93 -7.09
C THR A 12 6.10 -17.88 -5.97
N GLY A 13 6.28 -19.17 -6.24
CA GLY A 13 6.62 -20.17 -5.22
C GLY A 13 8.07 -20.08 -4.71
N ALA A 14 8.99 -19.60 -5.53
CA ALA A 14 10.40 -19.42 -5.15
C ALA A 14 10.68 -18.06 -4.48
N ILE A 15 9.71 -17.16 -4.43
CA ILE A 15 9.87 -15.78 -3.93
C ILE A 15 9.45 -15.69 -2.47
N GLU A 16 10.28 -15.06 -1.65
CA GLU A 16 9.91 -14.72 -0.27
C GLU A 16 9.04 -13.47 -0.25
N PHE A 17 7.75 -13.61 0.02
CA PHE A 17 6.86 -12.47 0.18
C PHE A 17 6.73 -12.06 1.65
N ASN A 18 6.83 -10.76 1.91
CA ASN A 18 6.52 -10.20 3.22
C ASN A 18 5.23 -9.39 3.17
N PHE A 19 4.18 -9.98 3.73
CA PHE A 19 2.86 -9.37 3.90
C PHE A 19 2.68 -8.72 5.29
N ASP A 20 3.72 -8.74 6.13
CA ASP A 20 3.70 -8.27 7.53
C ASP A 20 4.27 -6.86 7.71
N ASN A 21 4.54 -6.15 6.61
CA ASN A 21 4.96 -4.77 6.71
C ASN A 21 3.89 -3.93 7.44
N ARG A 22 4.30 -3.28 8.53
CA ARG A 22 3.40 -2.52 9.40
C ARG A 22 2.57 -1.48 8.65
N HIS A 23 3.21 -0.72 7.76
CA HIS A 23 2.51 0.35 7.03
C HIS A 23 1.49 -0.23 6.03
N PHE A 24 1.85 -1.34 5.37
CA PHE A 24 0.93 -2.08 4.51
C PHE A 24 -0.29 -2.61 5.29
N VAL A 25 -0.09 -3.24 6.45
CA VAL A 25 -1.17 -3.75 7.31
C VAL A 25 -2.09 -2.62 7.80
N GLU A 26 -1.52 -1.49 8.22
CA GLU A 26 -2.30 -0.31 8.63
C GLU A 26 -3.17 0.23 7.46
N ARG A 27 -2.66 0.18 6.23
CA ARG A 27 -3.40 0.60 5.03
C ARG A 27 -4.50 -0.38 4.63
N LEU A 28 -4.27 -1.69 4.75
CA LEU A 28 -5.31 -2.71 4.55
C LEU A 28 -6.50 -2.46 5.48
N ALA A 29 -6.23 -2.26 6.77
CA ALA A 29 -7.26 -1.94 7.76
C ALA A 29 -8.00 -0.64 7.42
N LYS A 30 -7.28 0.41 7.00
CA LYS A 30 -7.86 1.70 6.60
C LYS A 30 -8.83 1.58 5.42
N TYR A 31 -8.53 0.74 4.44
CA TYR A 31 -9.37 0.55 3.25
C TYR A 31 -10.34 -0.63 3.38
N ASN A 32 -10.34 -1.28 4.54
CA ASN A 32 -11.12 -2.48 4.85
C ASN A 32 -10.91 -3.59 3.78
N ILE A 33 -9.66 -3.76 3.35
CA ILE A 33 -9.25 -4.82 2.42
C ILE A 33 -8.69 -5.97 3.27
N SER A 34 -9.16 -7.19 3.04
CA SER A 34 -8.63 -8.34 3.76
C SER A 34 -7.22 -8.66 3.30
N ARG A 35 -6.37 -9.08 4.23
CA ARG A 35 -5.02 -9.55 3.90
C ARG A 35 -5.06 -10.76 2.96
N SER A 36 -5.95 -11.72 3.21
CA SER A 36 -6.12 -12.91 2.38
C SER A 36 -6.36 -12.55 0.92
N PHE A 37 -7.23 -11.57 0.65
CA PHE A 37 -7.49 -11.10 -0.71
C PHE A 37 -6.22 -10.63 -1.41
N ILE A 38 -5.35 -9.87 -0.73
CA ILE A 38 -4.10 -9.40 -1.35
C ILE A 38 -3.09 -10.52 -1.51
N VAL A 39 -3.00 -11.46 -0.56
CA VAL A 39 -2.14 -12.64 -0.71
C VAL A 39 -2.57 -13.45 -1.92
N ASP A 40 -3.87 -13.72 -2.06
CA ASP A 40 -4.42 -14.49 -3.17
C ASP A 40 -4.20 -13.76 -4.50
N SER A 41 -4.44 -12.45 -4.54
CA SER A 41 -4.19 -11.63 -5.73
C SER A 41 -2.71 -11.65 -6.15
N VAL A 42 -1.79 -11.54 -5.19
CA VAL A 42 -0.36 -11.54 -5.50
C VAL A 42 0.12 -12.92 -5.95
N LEU A 43 -0.41 -14.01 -5.39
CA LEU A 43 0.07 -15.36 -5.70
C LEU A 43 -0.56 -15.97 -6.96
N TYR A 44 -1.81 -15.63 -7.26
CA TYR A 44 -2.62 -16.37 -8.24
C TYR A 44 -3.28 -15.51 -9.32
N VAL A 45 -3.24 -14.18 -9.19
CA VAL A 45 -3.89 -13.28 -10.15
C VAL A 45 -2.83 -12.54 -10.95
N GLU A 46 -3.02 -12.51 -12.26
CA GLU A 46 -2.15 -11.72 -13.14
C GLU A 46 -2.38 -10.21 -12.89
N PRO A 47 -1.32 -9.42 -12.69
CA PRO A 47 -1.47 -7.99 -12.51
C PRO A 47 -2.00 -7.31 -13.78
N LEU A 48 -2.90 -6.34 -13.61
CA LEU A 48 -3.48 -5.58 -14.73
C LEU A 48 -2.44 -4.71 -15.43
N ARG A 49 -1.57 -4.10 -14.64
CA ARG A 49 -0.44 -3.28 -15.09
C ARG A 49 0.60 -3.20 -13.98
N TYR A 50 1.83 -2.92 -14.37
CA TYR A 50 2.90 -2.64 -13.43
C TYR A 50 3.84 -1.56 -13.97
N ASP A 51 4.37 -0.73 -13.08
CA ASP A 51 5.27 0.37 -13.39
C ASP A 51 6.47 0.37 -12.44
N PHE A 52 7.59 0.93 -12.89
CA PHE A 52 8.79 1.11 -12.08
C PHE A 52 8.74 2.44 -11.32
N ASP A 53 8.84 2.40 -9.98
CA ASP A 53 8.71 3.55 -9.07
C ASP A 53 10.05 3.94 -8.43
N GLY A 54 11.15 3.70 -9.13
CA GLY A 54 12.51 4.01 -8.68
C GLY A 54 13.22 2.82 -8.01
N VAL A 55 14.19 3.09 -7.13
CA VAL A 55 15.17 2.10 -6.64
C VAL A 55 14.52 0.81 -6.12
N ASN A 56 14.53 -0.22 -6.99
CA ASN A 56 13.93 -1.54 -6.79
C ASN A 56 12.49 -1.53 -6.29
N LYS A 57 11.71 -0.54 -6.71
CA LYS A 57 10.28 -0.46 -6.37
C LYS A 57 9.44 -0.59 -7.61
N TYR A 58 8.38 -1.36 -7.47
CA TYR A 58 7.43 -1.59 -8.54
C TYR A 58 6.03 -1.32 -8.02
N GLU A 59 5.26 -0.56 -8.77
CA GLU A 59 3.83 -0.41 -8.58
C GLU A 59 3.14 -1.52 -9.35
N VAL A 60 2.36 -2.34 -8.66
CA VAL A 60 1.62 -3.45 -9.26
C VAL A 60 0.14 -3.23 -9.03
N VAL A 61 -0.64 -3.21 -10.11
CA VAL A 61 -2.07 -2.94 -10.04
C VAL A 61 -2.86 -4.23 -10.21
N PHE A 62 -3.75 -4.49 -9.26
CA PHE A 62 -4.66 -5.62 -9.25
C PHE A 62 -6.12 -5.15 -9.31
N PRO A 63 -7.05 -6.02 -9.73
CA PRO A 63 -8.47 -5.75 -9.57
C PRO A 63 -8.82 -5.58 -8.09
N ALA A 64 -9.71 -4.64 -7.78
CA ALA A 64 -10.24 -4.47 -6.44
C ALA A 64 -11.22 -5.59 -6.07
N PRO A 65 -11.44 -5.85 -4.76
CA PRO A 65 -12.53 -6.72 -4.34
C PRO A 65 -13.87 -6.17 -4.85
N SER A 66 -14.76 -7.03 -5.35
CA SER A 66 -16.06 -6.63 -5.91
C SER A 66 -16.98 -5.91 -4.91
N SER A 67 -16.66 -5.97 -3.61
CA SER A 67 -17.36 -5.27 -2.54
C SER A 67 -16.97 -3.79 -2.39
N LYS A 68 -16.05 -3.29 -3.22
CA LYS A 68 -15.51 -1.92 -3.14
C LYS A 68 -16.03 -1.05 -4.27
N ASP A 69 -16.16 0.24 -3.96
CA ASP A 69 -16.61 1.27 -4.92
C ASP A 69 -15.53 1.68 -5.94
N TYR A 70 -14.29 1.23 -5.74
CA TYR A 70 -13.15 1.45 -6.62
C TYR A 70 -12.84 0.15 -7.38
N GLY A 71 -12.45 0.27 -8.66
CA GLY A 71 -12.25 -0.90 -9.52
C GLY A 71 -10.87 -1.54 -9.41
N GLU A 72 -9.88 -0.81 -8.89
CA GLU A 72 -8.48 -1.22 -8.93
C GLU A 72 -7.76 -0.92 -7.61
N VAL A 73 -6.70 -1.67 -7.35
CA VAL A 73 -5.84 -1.50 -6.19
C VAL A 73 -4.40 -1.59 -6.62
N ARG A 74 -3.65 -0.51 -6.35
CA ARG A 74 -2.21 -0.44 -6.56
C ARG A 74 -1.48 -0.88 -5.30
N VAL A 75 -0.53 -1.79 -5.44
CA VAL A 75 0.32 -2.31 -4.37
C VAL A 75 1.76 -1.97 -4.72
N ILE A 76 2.49 -1.39 -3.77
CA ILE A 76 3.90 -1.04 -3.98
C ILE A 76 4.77 -2.18 -3.45
N PHE A 77 5.54 -2.78 -4.34
CA PHE A 77 6.52 -3.81 -4.06
C PHE A 77 7.89 -3.18 -3.91
N ALA A 78 8.62 -3.54 -2.86
CA ALA A 78 10.05 -3.34 -2.78
C ALA A 78 10.74 -4.68 -3.00
N CYS A 79 11.59 -4.73 -4.01
CA CYS A 79 12.32 -5.91 -4.43
C CYS A 79 13.74 -5.89 -3.86
N GLY A 80 14.18 -6.99 -3.26
CA GLY A 80 15.51 -7.10 -2.69
C GLY A 80 15.97 -8.56 -2.61
N GLY A 81 17.03 -8.89 -3.35
CA GLY A 81 17.52 -10.28 -3.40
C GLY A 81 16.46 -11.21 -3.98
N ASN A 82 15.97 -12.16 -3.17
CA ASN A 82 14.90 -13.10 -3.54
C ASN A 82 13.56 -12.78 -2.83
N ARG A 83 13.44 -11.56 -2.30
CA ARG A 83 12.31 -11.15 -1.47
C ARG A 83 11.55 -9.98 -2.07
N ILE A 84 10.23 -10.03 -1.93
CA ILE A 84 9.31 -8.94 -2.27
C ILE A 84 8.60 -8.48 -0.99
N ASP A 85 8.86 -7.25 -0.58
CA ASP A 85 8.20 -6.58 0.52
C ASP A 85 7.02 -5.73 0.00
N LEU A 86 5.81 -5.99 0.49
CA LEU A 86 4.67 -5.14 0.19
C LEU A 86 4.71 -3.91 1.12
N LEU A 87 4.98 -2.74 0.56
CA LEU A 87 5.19 -1.51 1.35
C LEU A 87 3.89 -0.77 1.67
N THR A 88 2.98 -0.69 0.71
CA THR A 88 1.72 0.03 0.85
C THR A 88 0.71 -0.41 -0.18
N ILE A 89 -0.54 -0.08 0.08
CA ILE A 89 -1.67 -0.30 -0.80
C ILE A 89 -2.44 1.00 -1.01
N ILE A 90 -2.83 1.26 -2.25
CA ILE A 90 -3.49 2.50 -2.69
C ILE A 90 -4.68 2.08 -3.57
N PRO A 91 -5.93 2.31 -3.13
CA PRO A 91 -7.09 2.08 -3.99
C PRO A 91 -7.13 3.13 -5.11
N GLU A 92 -7.27 2.64 -6.33
CA GLU A 92 -7.31 3.40 -7.58
C GLU A 92 -8.77 3.61 -7.99
N GLY A 93 -9.17 4.87 -8.18
CA GLY A 93 -10.57 5.22 -8.45
C GLY A 93 -11.31 5.89 -7.28
N LEU A 94 -10.61 6.23 -6.18
CA LEU A 94 -11.21 7.07 -5.13
C LEU A 94 -11.70 8.40 -5.75
N THR A 95 -13.02 8.61 -5.70
CA THR A 95 -13.65 9.87 -6.10
C THR A 95 -13.01 11.05 -5.35
N LYS A 96 -13.03 12.27 -5.93
CA LYS A 96 -12.50 13.51 -5.28
C LYS A 96 -12.96 13.66 -3.82
N ARG A 97 -14.15 13.15 -3.49
CA ARG A 97 -14.75 13.15 -2.15
C ARG A 97 -13.98 12.30 -1.13
N GLN A 98 -13.49 11.13 -1.54
CA GLN A 98 -12.66 10.27 -0.68
C GLN A 98 -11.23 10.82 -0.55
N LYS A 99 -10.63 11.34 -1.63
CA LYS A 99 -9.34 12.06 -1.58
C LYS A 99 -9.37 13.21 -0.57
N ASN A 100 -10.44 14.01 -0.57
CA ASN A 100 -10.61 15.13 0.35
C ASN A 100 -10.84 14.70 1.81
N ARG A 101 -11.54 13.58 2.06
CA ARG A 101 -11.72 13.03 3.41
C ARG A 101 -10.38 12.62 4.02
N PHE A 102 -9.53 11.95 3.24
CA PHE A 102 -8.20 11.53 3.69
C PHE A 102 -7.23 12.71 3.88
N ALA A 103 -7.25 13.71 2.99
CA ALA A 103 -6.49 14.95 3.18
C ALA A 103 -6.90 15.67 4.47
N SER A 104 -8.21 15.68 4.79
CA SER A 104 -8.70 16.29 6.03
C SER A 104 -8.22 15.57 7.30
N ASP A 105 -8.11 14.24 7.27
CA ASP A 105 -7.65 13.47 8.43
C ASP A 105 -6.14 13.59 8.64
N GLU A 106 -5.35 13.68 7.56
CA GLU A 106 -3.92 13.97 7.62
C GLU A 106 -3.65 15.38 8.13
N TYR A 107 -4.38 16.38 7.60
CA TYR A 107 -4.31 17.76 8.07
C TYR A 107 -4.65 17.88 9.56
N LYS A 108 -5.75 17.24 10.01
CA LYS A 108 -6.14 17.18 11.43
C LYS A 108 -5.09 16.51 12.31
N LYS A 109 -4.35 15.53 11.81
CA LYS A 109 -3.24 14.91 12.56
C LYS A 109 -2.06 15.88 12.69
N VAL A 110 -1.73 16.61 11.64
CA VAL A 110 -0.65 17.62 11.65
C VAL A 110 -0.99 18.77 12.59
N GLU A 111 -2.23 19.28 12.58
CA GLU A 111 -2.69 20.30 13.53
C GLU A 111 -2.58 19.81 14.98
N LYS A 112 -3.08 18.61 15.29
CA LYS A 112 -2.94 18.02 16.64
C LYS A 112 -1.48 17.91 17.10
N LEU A 113 -0.55 17.59 16.20
CA LEU A 113 0.87 17.56 16.52
C LEU A 113 1.44 18.95 16.81
N LYS A 114 1.03 19.96 16.03
CA LYS A 114 1.40 21.37 16.26
C LYS A 114 0.86 21.88 17.60
N ASP A 115 -0.40 21.61 17.92
CA ASP A 115 -1.03 22.00 19.19
C ASP A 115 -0.37 21.32 20.40
N LYS A 116 -0.01 20.04 20.24
CA LYS A 116 0.74 19.29 21.27
C LYS A 116 2.16 19.84 21.48
N ALA A 117 2.82 20.28 20.42
CA ALA A 117 4.13 20.93 20.52
C ALA A 117 4.02 22.32 21.20
N TYR A 118 2.99 23.10 20.83
CA TYR A 118 2.75 24.43 21.40
C TYR A 118 2.40 24.36 22.90
N SER A 119 1.50 23.45 23.28
CA SER A 119 1.14 23.23 24.69
C SER A 119 2.30 22.75 25.56
N ARG A 120 3.23 21.94 25.03
CA ARG A 120 4.47 21.57 25.73
C ARG A 120 5.38 22.77 25.95
N ARG A 121 5.53 23.66 24.96
CA ARG A 121 6.34 24.89 25.08
C ARG A 121 5.76 25.85 26.11
N LYS A 122 4.43 25.96 26.19
CA LYS A 122 3.75 26.82 27.16
C LYS A 122 3.86 26.34 28.62
N LYS A 123 4.17 25.06 28.87
CA LYS A 123 4.38 24.50 30.23
C LYS A 123 5.81 24.69 30.78
N LEU A 124 6.75 25.12 29.94
CA LEU A 124 8.16 25.33 30.29
C LEU A 124 8.46 26.77 30.75
N TYR A 125 7.48 27.66 30.65
CA TYR A 125 7.45 29.01 31.20
C TYR A 125 6.29 29.12 32.20
#